data_AF-A0A957NVN3-F1
#
_entry.id   AF-A0A957NVN3-F1
#
_cell.length_a   1.000
_cell.length_b   1.000
_cell.length_c   1.000
_cell.angle_alpha   90.00
_cell.angle_beta   90.00
_cell.angle_gamma   90.00
#
_symmetry.space_group_name_H-M   'P 1'
#
loop_
_entity.id
_entity.type
_entity.pdbx_description
1 polymer ?
#
loop_
_entity_poly.entity_id
_entity_poly.type
_entity_poly.pdbx_seq_one_letter_code
_entity_poly.pdbx_strand_id
1 'polypeptide(L)'
;EAYMEQNGQLSVFYFTEDEMQAGLLIVPPWELDEPPLLASGEATERAVQLGCARCGYLKDFGEASSLPNCPKCDHDSWTPRVKQVVLRDLRE
;
A
#
# COMPACT_ATOMS: atom_id res chain seq x y z
N GLU A 1 8.14 -12.94 8.55
CA GLU A 1 6.74 -13.38 8.33
C GLU A 1 6.47 -14.67 9.12
N ALA A 2 5.22 -14.95 9.47
CA ALA A 2 4.85 -16.16 10.20
C ALA A 2 3.54 -16.75 9.64
N TYR A 3 3.51 -18.07 9.44
CA TYR A 3 2.39 -18.81 8.87
C TYR A 3 1.96 -19.93 9.80
N MET A 4 0.66 -20.02 10.09
CA MET A 4 0.09 -21.13 10.87
C MET A 4 -0.41 -22.21 9.91
N GLU A 5 0.21 -23.38 9.98
CA GLU A 5 -0.08 -24.51 9.10
C GLU A 5 -1.33 -25.27 9.56
N GLN A 6 -1.94 -26.05 8.65
CA GLN A 6 -3.17 -26.81 8.95
C GLN A 6 -3.01 -27.86 10.06
N ASN A 7 -1.77 -28.29 10.32
CA ASN A 7 -1.44 -29.24 11.39
C ASN A 7 -1.12 -28.55 12.73
N GLY A 8 -1.29 -27.23 12.82
CA GLY A 8 -1.01 -26.43 14.01
C GLY A 8 0.46 -26.06 14.20
N GLN A 9 1.35 -26.36 13.24
CA GLN A 9 2.73 -25.89 13.28
C GLN A 9 2.84 -24.42 12.87
N LEU A 10 3.88 -23.75 13.37
CA LEU A 10 4.20 -22.37 13.06
C LEU A 10 5.49 -22.31 12.26
N SER A 11 5.40 -21.81 11.02
CA SER A 11 6.55 -21.53 10.15
C SER A 11 6.94 -20.06 10.30
N VAL A 12 8.20 -19.76 10.65
CA VAL A 12 8.70 -18.39 10.82
C VAL A 12 9.85 -18.11 9.86
N PHE A 13 9.71 -17.06 9.06
CA PHE A 13 10.69 -16.62 8.07
C PHE A 13 11.29 -15.27 8.48
N TYR A 14 12.61 -15.21 8.53
CA TYR A 14 13.37 -14.01 8.87
C TYR A 14 13.84 -13.32 7.58
N PHE A 15 13.72 -12.00 7.57
CA PHE A 15 14.14 -11.14 6.47
C PHE A 15 14.93 -9.98 7.06
N THR A 16 15.95 -9.53 6.34
CA THR A 16 16.57 -8.22 6.58
C THR A 16 15.63 -7.09 6.14
N GLU A 17 15.89 -5.84 6.58
CA GLU A 17 15.06 -4.69 6.20
C GLU A 17 14.97 -4.51 4.68
N ASP A 18 16.06 -4.76 3.95
CA ASP A 18 16.11 -4.63 2.49
C ASP A 18 15.35 -5.77 1.77
N GLU A 19 15.24 -6.93 2.40
CA GLU A 19 14.50 -8.09 1.88
C GLU A 19 13.00 -7.99 2.14
N MET A 20 12.57 -7.17 3.11
CA MET A 20 11.16 -6.96 3.41
C MET A 20 10.43 -6.24 2.29
N GLN A 21 9.73 -7.01 1.46
CA GLN A 21 8.76 -6.49 0.50
C GLN A 21 7.49 -6.11 1.24
N ALA A 22 6.99 -4.87 1.08
CA ALA A 22 5.70 -4.55 1.68
C ALA A 22 4.57 -5.36 1.02
N GLY A 23 3.86 -6.13 1.85
CA GLY A 23 2.70 -6.90 1.44
C GLY A 23 1.40 -6.09 1.54
N LEU A 24 0.33 -6.66 0.99
CA LEU A 24 -1.02 -6.20 1.30
C LEU A 24 -1.39 -6.72 2.68
N LEU A 25 -1.88 -5.83 3.55
CA LEU A 25 -2.43 -6.27 4.82
C LEU A 25 -3.75 -6.97 4.54
N ILE A 26 -3.83 -8.24 4.96
CA ILE A 26 -5.07 -8.99 4.92
C ILE A 26 -5.83 -8.61 6.19
N VAL A 27 -6.55 -7.50 6.11
CA VAL A 27 -7.45 -7.03 7.17
C VAL A 27 -8.87 -7.24 6.66
N PRO A 28 -9.81 -7.68 7.51
CA PRO A 28 -11.18 -7.83 7.08
C PRO A 28 -11.73 -6.50 6.55
N PRO A 29 -12.46 -6.50 5.42
CA PRO A 29 -12.86 -5.27 4.75
C PRO A 29 -13.79 -4.38 5.59
N TRP A 30 -14.46 -4.93 6.61
CA TRP A 30 -15.30 -4.15 7.54
C TRP A 30 -14.51 -3.45 8.66
N GLU A 31 -13.20 -3.70 8.76
CA GLU A 31 -12.28 -3.06 9.70
C GLU A 31 -11.34 -2.06 9.01
N LEU A 32 -11.60 -1.73 7.74
CA LEU A 32 -10.78 -0.83 6.96
C LEU A 32 -11.60 0.34 6.44
N ASP A 33 -11.13 1.55 6.73
CA ASP A 33 -11.50 2.71 5.96
C ASP A 33 -10.94 2.58 4.54
N GLU A 34 -11.68 3.12 3.56
CA GLU A 34 -11.15 3.23 2.21
C GLU A 34 -9.87 4.08 2.23
N PRO A 35 -8.81 3.64 1.55
CA PRO A 35 -7.58 4.40 1.53
C PRO A 35 -7.81 5.74 0.82
N PRO A 36 -7.13 6.81 1.26
CA PRO A 36 -7.28 8.12 0.63
C PRO A 36 -6.87 8.06 -0.84
N LEU A 37 -7.72 8.64 -1.70
CA LEU A 37 -7.50 8.72 -3.13
C LEU A 37 -6.97 10.10 -3.53
N LEU A 38 -6.04 10.10 -4.46
CA LEU A 38 -5.47 11.28 -5.12
C LEU A 38 -5.80 11.19 -6.60
N ALA A 39 -6.45 12.21 -7.15
CA ALA A 39 -6.82 12.26 -8.56
C ALA A 39 -5.63 12.70 -9.44
N SER A 40 -5.67 12.30 -10.71
CA SER A 40 -4.84 12.89 -11.76
C SER A 40 -5.00 14.41 -11.78
N GLY A 41 -3.89 15.13 -11.95
CA GLY A 41 -3.83 16.58 -11.90
C GLY A 41 -3.49 17.14 -10.52
N GLU A 42 -3.79 16.42 -9.43
CA GLU A 42 -3.37 16.82 -8.09
C GLU A 42 -1.84 16.81 -7.97
N ALA A 43 -1.31 17.64 -7.07
CA ALA A 43 0.12 17.71 -6.79
C ALA A 43 0.43 17.00 -5.48
N THR A 44 1.52 16.24 -5.47
CA THR A 44 2.05 15.65 -4.24
C THR A 44 2.67 16.72 -3.35
N GLU A 45 2.33 16.74 -2.06
CA GLU A 45 2.94 17.67 -1.10
C GLU A 45 4.39 17.31 -0.75
N ARG A 46 4.77 16.04 -0.95
CA ARG A 46 6.10 15.50 -0.65
C ARG A 46 6.41 14.34 -1.58
N ALA A 47 7.69 13.96 -1.66
CA ALA A 47 8.08 12.75 -2.36
C ALA A 47 7.37 11.52 -1.75
N VAL A 48 6.67 10.75 -2.58
CA VAL A 48 5.83 9.63 -2.14
C VAL A 48 5.72 8.56 -3.22
N GLN A 49 5.61 7.30 -2.79
CA GLN A 49 5.29 6.18 -3.66
C GLN A 49 3.77 5.93 -3.64
N LEU A 50 3.14 5.98 -4.81
CA LEU A 50 1.70 5.75 -4.97
C LEU A 50 1.45 4.50 -5.81
N GLY A 51 0.31 3.86 -5.56
CA GLY A 51 -0.23 2.77 -6.36
C GLY A 51 -1.50 3.20 -7.10
N CYS A 52 -1.69 2.74 -8.33
CA CYS A 52 -2.96 2.93 -9.03
C CYS A 52 -4.08 2.18 -8.31
N ALA A 53 -5.18 2.88 -8.00
CA ALA A 53 -6.32 2.31 -7.28
C ALA A 53 -7.05 1.20 -8.06
N ARG A 54 -6.81 1.08 -9.38
CA ARG A 54 -7.43 0.06 -10.23
C ARG A 54 -6.57 -1.17 -10.49
N CYS A 55 -5.29 -0.98 -10.85
CA CYS A 55 -4.43 -2.08 -11.30
C CYS A 55 -3.22 -2.34 -10.38
N GLY A 56 -3.04 -1.55 -9.32
CA GLY A 56 -1.94 -1.72 -8.37
C GLY A 56 -0.56 -1.33 -8.90
N TYR A 57 -0.45 -0.72 -10.09
CA TYR A 57 0.84 -0.25 -10.61
C TYR A 57 1.46 0.80 -9.67
N LEU A 58 2.70 0.58 -9.26
CA LEU A 58 3.43 1.45 -8.34
C LEU A 58 4.33 2.44 -9.09
N LYS A 59 4.40 3.68 -8.60
CA LYS A 59 5.30 4.72 -9.11
C LYS A 59 5.71 5.69 -8.01
N ASP A 60 6.97 6.09 -8.03
CA ASP A 60 7.50 7.17 -7.18
C ASP A 60 7.22 8.54 -7.82
N PHE A 61 6.70 9.46 -7.02
CA PHE A 61 6.44 10.85 -7.38
C PHE A 61 7.29 11.77 -6.52
N GLY A 62 7.88 12.81 -7.14
CA GLY A 62 8.64 13.84 -6.42
C GLY A 62 7.73 14.78 -5.63
N GLU A 63 8.31 15.75 -4.95
CA GLU A 63 7.56 16.85 -4.34
C GLU A 63 6.96 17.78 -5.40
N ALA A 64 5.80 18.37 -5.10
CA ALA A 64 5.05 19.29 -5.96
C ALA A 64 4.81 18.77 -7.40
N SER A 65 4.78 17.45 -7.57
CA SER A 65 4.67 16.80 -8.88
C SER A 65 3.21 16.53 -9.19
N SER A 66 2.73 16.98 -10.36
CA SER A 66 1.37 16.68 -10.80
C SER A 66 1.22 15.20 -11.17
N LEU A 67 0.13 14.58 -10.71
CA LEU A 67 -0.17 13.18 -10.95
C LEU A 67 -0.74 12.96 -12.37
N PRO A 68 -0.13 12.11 -13.20
CA PRO A 68 -0.70 11.72 -14.49
C PRO A 68 -1.69 10.57 -14.32
N ASN A 69 -2.42 10.25 -15.39
CA ASN A 69 -3.13 8.96 -15.47
C ASN A 69 -2.13 7.79 -15.36
N CYS A 70 -2.64 6.66 -14.87
CA CYS A 70 -1.86 5.44 -14.73
C CYS A 70 -1.36 4.95 -16.11
N PRO A 71 -0.04 4.78 -16.31
CA PRO A 71 0.51 4.38 -17.60
C PRO A 71 0.19 2.92 -17.99
N LYS A 72 -0.42 2.13 -17.08
CA LYS A 72 -0.75 0.72 -17.31
C LYS A 72 -2.23 0.48 -17.64
N CYS A 73 -3.13 1.31 -17.12
CA CYS A 73 -4.58 1.09 -17.30
C CYS A 73 -5.39 2.38 -17.55
N ASP A 74 -4.70 3.52 -17.70
CA ASP A 74 -5.26 4.86 -17.94
C ASP A 74 -6.26 5.35 -16.89
N HIS A 75 -6.28 4.71 -15.71
CA HIS A 75 -7.10 5.17 -14.59
C HIS A 75 -6.49 6.41 -13.94
N ASP A 76 -7.36 7.25 -13.38
CA ASP A 76 -7.07 8.61 -12.92
C ASP A 76 -6.98 8.72 -11.39
N SER A 77 -6.93 7.59 -10.69
CA SER A 77 -6.89 7.56 -9.23
C SER A 77 -5.69 6.78 -8.70
N TRP A 78 -5.03 7.39 -7.72
CA TRP A 78 -3.85 6.90 -7.02
C TRP A 78 -4.13 6.81 -5.53
N THR A 79 -3.52 5.84 -4.86
CA THR A 79 -3.57 5.67 -3.40
C THR A 79 -2.16 5.56 -2.83
N PRO A 80 -1.89 6.10 -1.63
CA PRO A 80 -0.65 5.83 -0.93
C PRO A 80 -0.42 4.34 -0.73
N ARG A 81 0.84 3.92 -0.83
CA ARG A 81 1.23 2.58 -0.40
C ARG A 81 1.39 2.56 1.12
N VAL A 82 0.61 1.74 1.80
CA VAL A 82 0.83 1.45 3.23
C VAL A 82 1.96 0.43 3.36
N LYS A 83 3.06 0.80 4.04
CA LYS A 83 4.15 -0.15 4.35
C LYS A 83 3.84 -0.99 5.60
N GLN A 84 3.07 -0.45 6.53
CA GLN A 84 2.57 -1.12 7.74
C GLN A 84 1.29 -0.41 8.21
N VAL A 85 0.26 -1.17 8.60
CA VAL A 85 -0.75 -0.66 9.54
C VAL A 85 -0.20 -0.98 10.91
N VAL A 86 0.07 0.04 11.70
CA VAL A 86 0.44 -0.16 13.10
C VAL A 86 -0.85 -0.59 13.80
N LEU A 87 -0.88 -1.79 14.37
CA LEU A 87 -2.03 -2.33 15.12
C LEU A 87 -2.52 -1.43 16.29
N ARG A 88 -1.82 -0.33 16.57
CA ARG A 88 -2.25 0.71 17.53
C ARG A 88 -3.39 1.59 16.99
N ASP A 89 -3.53 1.69 15.67
CA ASP A 89 -4.51 2.57 15.03
C ASP A 89 -5.92 1.91 14.89
N LEU A 90 -6.06 0.65 15.31
CA LEU A 90 -7.32 -0.12 15.27
C LEU A 90 -7.98 -0.25 16.67
N ARG A 91 -7.53 0.54 17.65
CA ARG A 91 -8.10 0.59 19.00
C ARG A 91 -8.50 2.02 19.36
N GLU A 92 -9.55 2.52 18.73
CA GLU A 92 -10.38 3.60 19.26
C GLU A 92 -11.85 3.17 19.27
#